data_AF-A0A3A1VJX0-F1
#
_entry.id   AF-A0A3A1VJX0-F1
#
_cell.length_a   1.000
_cell.length_b   1.000
_cell.length_c   1.000
_cell.angle_alpha   90.00
_cell.angle_beta   90.00
_cell.angle_gamma   90.00
#
_symmetry.space_group_name_H-M   'P 1'
#
loop_
_entity.id
_entity.type
_entity.pdbx_description
1 polymer ?
#
loop_
_entity_poly.entity_id
_entity_poly.type
_entity_poly.pdbx_seq_one_letter_code
_entity_poly.pdbx_strand_id
1 'polypeptide(L)'
;METYPQRLFENPYPGRTIIVGMTPSRSHYVQVYWIMGRSVNSRNRVFVREGRMVRNKAFDPAKLEDPSLIIYDPIRHFEHVHIVTNGDQTDTIYEGLQSGRSFEQSLMLREFEPDAPHYTPRISAIMDTRSGSCCLSILKTTENDPSVCLRHFYHYSRFKKGIGHCIHTYASEKNGILKPFEGEPFETPLFDSLEETADFYWSRIHPDNKIALAVKFIDTQSEEISLFICNKNEGIR
;
A
#
# COMPACT_ATOMS: atom_id res chain seq x y z
N MET A 1 -14.21 3.79 -23.25
CA MET A 1 -13.68 4.15 -21.92
C MET A 1 -12.92 2.93 -21.44
N GLU A 2 -11.60 3.01 -21.38
CA GLU A 2 -10.79 1.94 -20.76
C GLU A 2 -11.26 1.73 -19.33
N THR A 3 -11.40 0.47 -18.95
CA THR A 3 -11.74 0.11 -17.58
C THR A 3 -10.52 0.40 -16.71
N TYR A 4 -10.73 1.03 -15.55
CA TYR A 4 -9.66 1.41 -14.61
C TYR A 4 -8.62 0.30 -14.25
N PRO A 5 -8.93 -1.01 -14.27
CA PRO A 5 -7.92 -2.06 -14.13
C PRO A 5 -6.82 -2.04 -15.20
N GLN A 6 -7.13 -1.59 -16.43
CA GLN A 6 -6.16 -1.56 -17.53
C GLN A 6 -4.99 -0.62 -17.23
N ARG A 7 -5.28 0.59 -16.70
CA ARG A 7 -4.27 1.60 -16.36
C ARG A 7 -3.22 1.12 -15.37
N LEU A 8 -3.62 0.33 -14.37
CA LEU A 8 -2.69 -0.15 -13.33
C LEU A 8 -1.66 -1.13 -13.90
N PHE A 9 -2.07 -2.00 -14.82
CA PHE A 9 -1.23 -3.08 -15.34
C PHE A 9 -0.56 -2.73 -16.67
N GLU A 10 -0.99 -1.65 -17.34
CA GLU A 10 -0.27 -1.07 -18.49
C GLU A 10 1.07 -0.45 -18.08
N ASN A 11 1.14 0.12 -16.87
CA ASN A 11 2.42 0.54 -16.32
C ASN A 11 3.19 -0.71 -15.84
N PRO A 12 4.37 -1.04 -16.41
CA PRO A 12 5.14 -2.21 -16.00
C PRO A 12 5.73 -2.08 -14.58
N TYR A 13 5.73 -0.87 -14.01
CA TYR A 13 6.29 -0.60 -12.69
C TYR A 13 5.55 0.54 -11.93
N PRO A 14 4.32 0.30 -11.44
CA PRO A 14 3.63 1.25 -10.55
C PRO A 14 4.33 1.37 -9.18
N GLY A 15 5.23 0.45 -8.86
CA GLY A 15 6.02 0.43 -7.63
C GLY A 15 5.26 -0.22 -6.49
N ARG A 16 5.08 0.52 -5.39
CA ARG A 16 4.26 0.08 -4.26
C ARG A 16 2.85 0.54 -4.50
N THR A 17 1.88 -0.31 -4.18
CA THR A 17 0.47 -0.02 -4.43
C THR A 17 -0.38 -0.43 -3.25
N ILE A 18 -1.34 0.41 -2.93
CA ILE A 18 -2.35 0.22 -1.89
C ILE A 18 -3.72 0.22 -2.56
N ILE A 19 -4.56 -0.74 -2.21
CA ILE A 19 -5.98 -0.75 -2.52
C ILE A 19 -6.75 -0.92 -1.22
N VAL A 20 -7.72 -0.06 -0.95
CA VAL A 20 -8.64 -0.20 0.19
C VAL A 20 -10.08 -0.16 -0.26
N GLY A 21 -10.92 -1.05 0.27
CA GLY A 21 -12.29 -1.18 -0.20
C GLY A 21 -13.15 -2.15 0.61
N MET A 22 -14.20 -2.64 -0.01
CA MET A 22 -15.14 -3.60 0.58
C MET A 22 -15.52 -4.68 -0.45
N THR A 23 -15.72 -5.89 0.03
CA THR A 23 -16.14 -7.02 -0.80
C THR A 23 -17.55 -6.82 -1.39
N PRO A 24 -17.90 -7.50 -2.50
CA PRO A 24 -19.24 -7.41 -3.10
C PRO A 24 -20.39 -7.73 -2.11
N SER A 25 -20.21 -8.75 -1.27
CA SER A 25 -21.16 -9.15 -0.22
C SER A 25 -21.26 -8.19 0.95
N ARG A 26 -20.31 -7.25 1.11
CA ARG A 26 -20.13 -6.37 2.29
C ARG A 26 -19.77 -7.09 3.58
N SER A 27 -19.42 -8.37 3.49
CA SER A 27 -18.98 -9.15 4.65
C SER A 27 -17.62 -8.68 5.16
N HIS A 28 -16.75 -8.14 4.29
CA HIS A 28 -15.41 -7.75 4.69
C HIS A 28 -15.01 -6.39 4.12
N TYR A 29 -14.29 -5.64 4.94
CA TYR A 29 -13.39 -4.62 4.43
C TYR A 29 -12.08 -5.25 3.94
N VAL A 30 -11.44 -4.62 2.96
CA VAL A 30 -10.26 -5.17 2.28
C VAL A 30 -9.14 -4.15 2.23
N GLN A 31 -7.91 -4.60 2.54
CA GLN A 31 -6.66 -3.92 2.22
C GLN A 31 -5.82 -4.84 1.33
N VAL A 32 -5.42 -4.37 0.16
CA VAL A 32 -4.41 -5.02 -0.70
C VAL A 32 -3.17 -4.14 -0.69
N TYR A 33 -2.02 -4.75 -0.46
CA TYR A 33 -0.74 -4.08 -0.53
C TYR A 33 0.27 -4.94 -1.26
N TRP A 34 1.02 -4.36 -2.19
CA TRP A 34 2.17 -5.07 -2.78
C TRP A 34 3.36 -4.17 -2.98
N ILE A 35 4.52 -4.83 -3.04
CA ILE A 35 5.80 -4.22 -3.32
C ILE A 35 6.40 -4.79 -4.60
N MET A 36 7.00 -3.89 -5.37
CA MET A 36 7.82 -4.21 -6.52
C MET A 36 9.26 -3.75 -6.27
N GLY A 37 10.22 -4.36 -6.98
CA GLY A 37 11.64 -4.07 -6.85
C GLY A 37 12.40 -4.22 -8.17
N ARG A 38 13.40 -3.35 -8.37
CA ARG A 38 14.28 -3.35 -9.56
C ARG A 38 15.73 -3.64 -9.21
N SER A 39 16.24 -3.01 -8.14
CA SER A 39 17.59 -3.22 -7.61
C SER A 39 17.69 -4.50 -6.77
N VAL A 40 18.91 -4.99 -6.55
CA VAL A 40 19.18 -6.12 -5.65
C VAL A 40 18.59 -5.87 -4.26
N ASN A 41 18.85 -4.69 -3.69
CA ASN A 41 18.34 -4.32 -2.36
C ASN A 41 16.81 -4.29 -2.32
N SER A 42 16.15 -3.66 -3.31
CA SER A 42 14.67 -3.62 -3.37
C SER A 42 14.01 -4.98 -3.69
N ARG A 43 14.75 -5.92 -4.28
CA ARG A 43 14.29 -7.29 -4.55
C ARG A 43 14.46 -8.21 -3.34
N ASN A 44 15.33 -7.83 -2.39
CA ASN A 44 15.67 -8.61 -1.23
C ASN A 44 14.65 -8.45 -0.09
N ARG A 45 13.36 -8.66 -0.37
CA ARG A 45 12.28 -8.40 0.59
C ARG A 45 11.23 -9.50 0.62
N VAL A 46 10.64 -9.71 1.80
CA VAL A 46 9.50 -10.60 2.04
C VAL A 46 8.55 -10.01 3.06
N PHE A 47 7.27 -10.31 2.91
CA PHE A 47 6.26 -10.04 3.92
C PHE A 47 6.17 -11.21 4.89
N VAL A 48 6.13 -10.89 6.18
CA VAL A 48 5.99 -11.85 7.28
C VAL A 48 4.80 -11.45 8.12
N ARG A 49 3.91 -12.40 8.40
CA ARG A 49 2.78 -12.20 9.31
C ARG A 49 3.28 -12.20 10.75
N GLU A 50 2.95 -11.14 11.51
CA GLU A 50 3.17 -11.05 12.95
C GLU A 50 1.82 -10.80 13.64
N GLY A 51 1.14 -11.88 14.01
CA GLY A 51 -0.22 -11.83 14.54
C GLY A 51 -1.23 -11.27 13.54
N ARG A 52 -1.71 -10.05 13.82
CA ARG A 52 -2.66 -9.27 12.99
C ARG A 52 -1.95 -8.21 12.11
N MET A 53 -0.63 -8.17 12.15
CA MET A 53 0.21 -7.24 11.40
C MET A 53 0.98 -7.95 10.29
N VAL A 54 1.45 -7.18 9.30
CA VAL A 54 2.42 -7.63 8.32
C VAL A 54 3.66 -6.77 8.46
N ARG A 55 4.81 -7.44 8.56
CA ARG A 55 6.14 -6.82 8.58
C ARG A 55 6.86 -7.10 7.28
N ASN A 56 7.45 -6.08 6.70
CA ASN A 56 8.36 -6.20 5.57
C ASN A 56 9.78 -6.39 6.11
N LYS A 57 10.45 -7.48 5.69
CA LYS A 57 11.81 -7.82 6.15
C LYS A 57 12.72 -8.08 4.96
N ALA A 58 14.03 -8.01 5.20
CA ALA A 58 15.00 -8.52 4.26
C ALA A 58 14.81 -10.04 4.06
N PHE A 59 14.85 -10.52 2.83
CA PHE A 59 14.84 -11.95 2.55
C PHE A 59 16.16 -12.61 2.96
N ASP A 60 17.26 -11.99 2.54
CA ASP A 60 18.63 -12.38 2.85
C ASP A 60 19.32 -11.23 3.59
N PRO A 61 19.50 -11.33 4.92
CA PRO A 61 20.10 -10.25 5.71
C PRO A 61 21.50 -9.85 5.24
N ALA A 62 22.25 -10.73 4.57
CA ALA A 62 23.59 -10.43 4.09
C ALA A 62 23.61 -9.50 2.86
N LYS A 63 22.47 -9.33 2.17
CA LYS A 63 22.30 -8.45 1.01
C LYS A 63 21.60 -7.14 1.36
N LEU A 64 21.43 -6.86 2.64
CA LEU A 64 20.79 -5.64 3.14
C LEU A 64 21.83 -4.52 3.18
N GLU A 65 21.63 -3.49 2.35
CA GLU A 65 22.50 -2.31 2.34
C GLU A 65 21.94 -1.25 3.30
N ASP A 66 20.84 -0.61 2.91
CA ASP A 66 20.11 0.35 3.74
C ASP A 66 18.78 -0.25 4.22
N PRO A 67 18.60 -0.47 5.53
CA PRO A 67 17.37 -1.02 6.09
C PRO A 67 16.23 -0.01 6.16
N SER A 68 16.49 1.30 6.11
CA SER A 68 15.53 2.35 6.49
C SER A 68 14.28 2.40 5.60
N LEU A 69 14.43 2.09 4.30
CA LEU A 69 13.34 2.04 3.32
C LEU A 69 12.85 0.60 3.06
N ILE A 70 13.41 -0.38 3.78
CA ILE A 70 13.13 -1.81 3.59
C ILE A 70 12.37 -2.39 4.77
N ILE A 71 12.79 -2.11 6.00
CA ILE A 71 12.22 -2.72 7.19
C ILE A 71 11.18 -1.76 7.77
N TYR A 72 9.91 -2.11 7.62
CA TYR A 72 8.77 -1.40 8.17
C TYR A 72 7.57 -2.34 8.27
N ASP A 73 6.54 -1.90 8.98
CA ASP A 73 5.31 -2.66 9.20
C ASP A 73 4.20 -2.14 8.27
N PRO A 74 4.12 -2.60 7.00
CA PRO A 74 3.17 -2.05 6.03
C PRO A 74 1.71 -2.14 6.47
N ILE A 75 1.34 -3.13 7.30
CA ILE A 75 -0.03 -3.33 7.76
C ILE A 75 -0.05 -3.38 9.28
N ARG A 76 -0.71 -2.39 9.89
CA ARG A 76 -0.97 -2.30 11.32
C ARG A 76 -2.43 -1.95 11.59
N HIS A 77 -2.82 -1.92 12.86
CA HIS A 77 -4.10 -1.37 13.28
C HIS A 77 -3.96 -0.81 14.69
N PHE A 78 -4.69 0.26 14.98
CA PHE A 78 -4.88 0.80 16.32
C PHE A 78 -6.38 0.81 16.60
N GLU A 79 -6.81 -0.02 17.56
CA GLU A 79 -8.22 -0.30 17.81
C GLU A 79 -8.98 -0.66 16.51
N HIS A 80 -9.94 0.17 16.11
CA HIS A 80 -10.82 0.02 14.95
C HIS A 80 -10.27 0.71 13.67
N VAL A 81 -9.07 1.31 13.75
CA VAL A 81 -8.43 1.99 12.63
C VAL A 81 -7.35 1.10 12.04
N HIS A 82 -7.58 0.62 10.83
CA HIS A 82 -6.68 -0.26 10.09
C HIS A 82 -5.79 0.57 9.17
N ILE A 83 -4.48 0.38 9.27
CA ILE A 83 -3.46 1.20 8.62
C ILE A 83 -2.74 0.35 7.58
N VAL A 84 -2.56 0.91 6.38
CA VAL A 84 -1.67 0.35 5.36
C VAL A 84 -0.79 1.43 4.74
N THR A 85 0.52 1.23 4.64
CA THR A 85 1.44 2.21 4.03
C THR A 85 2.62 1.56 3.32
N ASN A 86 3.38 2.33 2.52
CA ASN A 86 4.59 1.85 1.87
C ASN A 86 5.91 2.15 2.60
N GLY A 87 5.88 2.53 3.88
CA GLY A 87 7.10 2.83 4.62
C GLY A 87 6.92 2.97 6.14
N ASP A 88 7.95 3.51 6.79
CA ASP A 88 7.99 3.76 8.23
C ASP A 88 6.99 4.82 8.72
N GLN A 89 6.34 5.57 7.82
CA GLN A 89 5.23 6.44 8.21
C GLN A 89 4.05 5.67 8.85
N THR A 90 4.00 4.34 8.69
CA THR A 90 3.07 3.49 9.44
C THR A 90 3.19 3.72 10.94
N ASP A 91 4.41 3.82 11.47
CA ASP A 91 4.64 4.02 12.90
C ASP A 91 4.28 5.44 13.31
N THR A 92 4.59 6.43 12.47
CA THR A 92 4.17 7.82 12.70
C THR A 92 2.65 7.95 12.80
N ILE A 93 1.90 7.24 11.95
CA ILE A 93 0.43 7.21 11.99
C ILE A 93 -0.05 6.47 13.24
N TYR A 94 0.51 5.30 13.54
CA TYR A 94 0.12 4.49 14.69
C TYR A 94 0.32 5.24 16.01
N GLU A 95 1.50 5.82 16.23
CA GLU A 95 1.83 6.64 17.41
C GLU A 95 0.98 7.91 17.46
N GLY A 96 0.68 8.49 16.30
CA GLY A 96 -0.24 9.60 16.16
C GLY A 96 -1.62 9.29 16.71
N LEU A 97 -2.24 8.21 16.23
CA LEU A 97 -3.55 7.74 16.69
C LEU A 97 -3.52 7.39 18.18
N GLN A 98 -2.48 6.71 18.65
CA GLN A 98 -2.30 6.39 20.07
C GLN A 98 -2.22 7.64 20.95
N SER A 99 -1.69 8.74 20.41
CA SER A 99 -1.58 10.04 21.09
C SER A 99 -2.77 10.97 20.81
N GLY A 100 -3.83 10.50 20.16
CA GLY A 100 -5.04 11.27 19.86
C GLY A 100 -4.93 12.24 18.67
N ARG A 101 -3.89 12.13 17.84
CA ARG A 101 -3.77 12.89 16.58
C ARG A 101 -4.53 12.22 15.44
N SER A 102 -5.02 13.01 14.50
CA SER A 102 -5.61 12.48 13.27
C SER A 102 -4.54 11.88 12.34
N PHE A 103 -5.01 11.14 11.34
CA PHE A 103 -4.17 10.61 10.26
C PHE A 103 -3.41 11.72 9.52
N GLU A 104 -4.11 12.81 9.19
CA GLU A 104 -3.57 13.97 8.50
C GLU A 104 -2.51 14.66 9.36
N GLN A 105 -2.84 14.94 10.62
CA GLN A 105 -1.90 15.58 11.58
C GLN A 105 -0.62 14.76 11.75
N SER A 106 -0.73 13.43 11.73
CA SER A 106 0.42 12.53 11.83
C SER A 106 1.30 12.61 10.57
N LEU A 107 0.68 12.64 9.39
CA LEU A 107 1.38 12.72 8.12
C LEU A 107 1.99 14.10 7.82
N MET A 108 1.59 15.15 8.53
CA MET A 108 2.28 16.45 8.47
C MET A 108 3.74 16.37 8.93
N LEU A 109 4.12 15.36 9.71
CA LEU A 109 5.50 15.15 10.16
C LEU A 109 6.39 14.45 9.13
N ARG A 110 5.82 14.06 7.98
CA ARG A 110 6.51 13.28 6.94
C ARG A 110 6.48 14.02 5.62
N GLU A 111 7.40 13.61 4.76
CA GLU A 111 7.49 14.01 3.36
C GLU A 111 7.67 12.75 2.50
N PHE A 112 7.93 12.90 1.20
CA PHE A 112 8.37 11.79 0.34
C PHE A 112 9.66 11.12 0.86
N GLU A 113 10.01 9.96 0.30
CA GLU A 113 11.23 9.24 0.67
C GLU A 113 12.48 10.01 0.19
N PRO A 114 13.56 10.09 0.98
CA PRO A 114 14.78 10.83 0.61
C PRO A 114 15.70 10.01 -0.32
N ASP A 115 15.15 9.36 -1.35
CA ASP A 115 15.84 8.43 -2.25
C ASP A 115 16.08 9.04 -3.63
N ALA A 116 16.83 10.16 -3.66
CA ALA A 116 17.21 10.80 -4.92
C ALA A 116 17.80 9.78 -5.93
N PRO A 117 17.47 9.88 -7.22
CA PRO A 117 16.66 10.92 -7.87
C PRO A 117 15.15 10.62 -7.90
N HIS A 118 14.69 9.57 -7.22
CA HIS A 118 13.30 9.11 -7.32
C HIS A 118 12.35 9.91 -6.44
N TYR A 119 12.78 10.29 -5.24
CA TYR A 119 11.93 10.98 -4.25
C TYR A 119 10.57 10.31 -4.11
N THR A 120 10.63 9.02 -3.80
CA THR A 120 9.50 8.11 -3.92
C THR A 120 8.35 8.59 -3.05
N PRO A 121 7.12 8.65 -3.60
CA PRO A 121 5.98 9.04 -2.79
C PRO A 121 5.75 8.12 -1.60
N ARG A 122 5.35 8.72 -0.47
CA ARG A 122 4.78 7.98 0.65
C ARG A 122 3.27 7.90 0.45
N ILE A 123 2.80 6.71 0.10
CA ILE A 123 1.38 6.39 0.04
C ILE A 123 0.94 5.72 1.35
N SER A 124 -0.24 6.11 1.80
CA SER A 124 -0.84 5.60 3.04
C SER A 124 -2.35 5.49 2.87
N ALA A 125 -2.97 4.56 3.57
CA ALA A 125 -4.41 4.55 3.75
C ALA A 125 -4.78 4.12 5.16
N ILE A 126 -5.85 4.72 5.68
CA ILE A 126 -6.53 4.24 6.86
C ILE A 126 -7.97 3.89 6.53
N MET A 127 -8.50 2.96 7.30
CA MET A 127 -9.89 2.56 7.27
C MET A 127 -10.37 2.46 8.71
N ASP A 128 -11.48 3.12 8.98
CA ASP A 128 -12.16 3.08 10.27
C ASP A 128 -13.38 2.15 10.15
N THR A 129 -13.32 1.00 10.84
CA THR A 129 -14.38 -0.01 10.80
C THR A 129 -15.65 0.43 11.53
N ARG A 130 -15.58 1.39 12.46
CA ARG A 130 -16.75 1.92 13.17
C ARG A 130 -17.53 2.90 12.33
N SER A 131 -16.85 3.84 11.66
CA SER A 131 -17.51 4.80 10.77
C SER A 131 -17.75 4.25 9.37
N GLY A 132 -17.03 3.19 8.97
CA GLY A 132 -17.07 2.66 7.61
C GLY A 132 -16.47 3.61 6.57
N SER A 133 -15.59 4.51 7.01
CA SER A 133 -14.90 5.48 6.16
C SER A 133 -13.46 5.05 5.86
N CYS A 134 -12.87 5.62 4.81
CA CYS A 134 -11.43 5.54 4.58
C CYS A 134 -10.84 6.87 4.14
N CYS A 135 -9.54 7.00 4.35
CA CYS A 135 -8.74 8.09 3.81
C CYS A 135 -7.50 7.49 3.14
N LEU A 136 -7.25 7.87 1.88
CA LEU A 136 -5.97 7.62 1.22
C LEU A 136 -5.13 8.90 1.23
N SER A 137 -3.82 8.76 1.31
CA SER A 137 -2.89 9.88 1.24
C SER A 137 -1.69 9.56 0.37
N ILE A 138 -1.15 10.60 -0.26
CA ILE A 138 0.13 10.59 -0.94
C ILE A 138 0.92 11.86 -0.60
N LEU A 139 2.17 11.67 -0.16
CA LEU A 139 3.16 12.73 0.02
C LEU A 139 4.19 12.60 -1.09
N LYS A 140 4.33 13.62 -1.94
CA LYS A 140 5.13 13.52 -3.19
C LYS A 140 5.76 14.85 -3.60
N THR A 141 6.78 14.76 -4.43
CA THR A 141 7.30 15.89 -5.22
C THR A 141 6.45 16.15 -6.47
N THR A 142 6.59 17.34 -7.05
CA THR A 142 6.20 17.59 -8.45
C THR A 142 7.42 17.34 -9.34
N GLU A 143 7.31 16.45 -10.34
CA GLU A 143 8.39 16.22 -11.31
C GLU A 143 9.77 15.82 -10.73
N ASN A 144 9.79 15.18 -9.56
CA ASN A 144 11.01 14.86 -8.80
C ASN A 144 11.78 16.10 -8.32
N ASP A 145 11.15 17.28 -8.23
CA ASP A 145 11.70 18.44 -7.54
C ASP A 145 11.42 18.33 -6.03
N PRO A 146 12.46 18.14 -5.19
CA PRO A 146 12.30 17.99 -3.74
C PRO A 146 12.09 19.32 -3.01
N SER A 147 12.02 20.46 -3.70
CA SER A 147 11.86 21.78 -3.07
C SER A 147 10.57 21.95 -2.29
N VAL A 148 9.50 21.23 -2.68
CA VAL A 148 8.18 21.29 -2.04
C VAL A 148 7.58 19.90 -1.97
N CYS A 149 7.16 19.50 -0.76
CA CYS A 149 6.33 18.31 -0.59
C CYS A 149 4.83 18.64 -0.76
N LEU A 150 4.22 18.07 -1.79
CA LEU A 150 2.77 18.02 -1.94
C LEU A 150 2.18 16.98 -0.98
N ARG A 151 1.06 17.32 -0.36
CA ARG A 151 0.33 16.44 0.57
C ARG A 151 -1.13 16.37 0.12
N HIS A 152 -1.56 15.20 -0.32
CA HIS A 152 -2.94 14.98 -0.73
C HIS A 152 -3.62 13.98 0.20
N PHE A 153 -4.90 14.23 0.47
CA PHE A 153 -5.77 13.39 1.28
C PHE A 153 -7.09 13.22 0.55
N TYR A 154 -7.54 11.98 0.41
CA TYR A 154 -8.75 11.61 -0.31
C TYR A 154 -9.67 10.87 0.66
N HIS A 155 -10.70 11.57 1.12
CA HIS A 155 -11.67 11.02 2.06
C HIS A 155 -12.85 10.36 1.34
N TYR A 156 -13.18 9.16 1.78
CA TYR A 156 -14.36 8.42 1.34
C TYR A 156 -15.23 8.15 2.56
N SER A 157 -16.46 8.67 2.53
CA SER A 157 -17.38 8.53 3.66
C SER A 157 -17.94 7.12 3.80
N ARG A 158 -17.89 6.31 2.73
CA ARG A 158 -18.41 4.95 2.66
C ARG A 158 -17.69 4.14 1.57
N PHE A 159 -17.74 2.82 1.69
CA PHE A 159 -17.27 1.90 0.65
C PHE A 159 -18.36 1.53 -0.35
N LYS A 160 -17.98 1.46 -1.62
CA LYS A 160 -18.78 0.91 -2.71
C LYS A 160 -18.55 -0.60 -2.78
N LYS A 161 -19.62 -1.38 -2.95
CA LYS A 161 -19.55 -2.85 -2.95
C LYS A 161 -18.65 -3.35 -4.09
N GLY A 162 -17.71 -4.23 -3.78
CA GLY A 162 -16.82 -4.85 -4.76
C GLY A 162 -15.82 -3.89 -5.40
N ILE A 163 -15.65 -2.70 -4.83
CA ILE A 163 -14.76 -1.66 -5.35
C ILE A 163 -13.73 -1.31 -4.29
N GLY A 164 -12.46 -1.30 -4.72
CA GLY A 164 -11.34 -0.74 -3.99
C GLY A 164 -10.82 0.53 -4.64
N HIS A 165 -10.35 1.46 -3.83
CA HIS A 165 -9.66 2.67 -4.27
C HIS A 165 -8.15 2.43 -4.25
N CYS A 166 -7.53 2.54 -5.43
CA CYS A 166 -6.14 2.23 -5.69
C CYS A 166 -5.29 3.50 -5.75
N ILE A 167 -4.16 3.48 -5.06
CA ILE A 167 -3.09 4.48 -5.17
C ILE A 167 -1.73 3.78 -5.22
N HIS A 168 -0.82 4.27 -6.05
CA HIS A 168 0.52 3.69 -6.20
C HIS A 168 1.60 4.77 -6.19
N THR A 169 2.87 4.37 -6.12
CA THR A 169 3.98 5.31 -5.98
C THR A 169 4.38 5.99 -7.29
N TYR A 170 4.31 5.30 -8.43
CA TYR A 170 4.86 5.84 -9.69
C TYR A 170 3.87 5.80 -10.84
N ALA A 171 3.77 6.88 -11.61
CA ALA A 171 2.95 6.95 -12.83
C ALA A 171 3.69 6.40 -14.05
N SER A 172 5.01 6.62 -14.14
CA SER A 172 5.81 6.26 -15.30
C SER A 172 7.31 6.24 -14.98
N GLU A 173 8.12 5.93 -15.98
CA GLU A 173 9.57 6.00 -15.93
C GLU A 173 10.10 6.79 -17.13
N LYS A 174 11.09 7.66 -16.87
CA LYS A 174 11.80 8.41 -17.91
C LYS A 174 13.30 8.38 -17.64
N ASN A 175 14.08 7.86 -18.58
CA ASN A 175 15.55 7.76 -18.49
C ASN A 175 16.05 7.10 -17.19
N GLY A 176 15.40 6.03 -16.74
CA GLY A 176 15.76 5.35 -15.48
C GLY A 176 15.18 6.00 -14.21
N ILE A 177 14.56 7.18 -14.31
CA ILE A 177 14.00 7.91 -13.18
C ILE A 177 12.49 7.67 -13.12
N LEU A 178 12.03 7.19 -11.96
CA LEU A 178 10.62 6.96 -11.68
C LEU A 178 9.90 8.27 -11.39
N LYS A 179 8.79 8.50 -12.09
CA LYS A 179 7.95 9.69 -11.93
C LYS A 179 6.84 9.42 -10.91
N PRO A 180 6.61 10.32 -9.93
CA PRO A 180 5.55 10.16 -8.94
C PRO A 180 4.17 9.93 -9.56
N PHE A 181 3.30 9.23 -8.84
CA PHE A 181 1.90 9.11 -9.23
C PHE A 181 1.20 10.47 -9.36
N GLU A 182 0.27 10.59 -10.32
CA GLU A 182 -0.50 11.80 -10.59
C GLU A 182 -1.99 11.51 -10.68
N GLY A 183 -2.81 12.51 -10.36
CA GLY A 183 -4.26 12.38 -10.33
C GLY A 183 -4.82 11.85 -9.01
N GLU A 184 -6.07 11.41 -9.06
CA GLU A 184 -6.83 10.90 -7.93
C GLU A 184 -6.73 9.36 -7.83
N PRO A 185 -6.94 8.75 -6.65
CA PRO A 185 -7.09 7.31 -6.54
C PRO A 185 -8.20 6.80 -7.45
N PHE A 186 -7.98 5.66 -8.11
CA PHE A 186 -8.92 5.11 -9.09
C PHE A 186 -9.54 3.80 -8.62
N GLU A 187 -10.72 3.47 -9.14
CA GLU A 187 -11.47 2.27 -8.74
C GLU A 187 -10.85 0.99 -9.34
N THR A 188 -10.85 -0.08 -8.56
CA THR A 188 -10.37 -1.42 -8.93
C THR A 188 -11.31 -2.49 -8.34
N PRO A 189 -11.44 -3.66 -8.96
CA PRO A 189 -12.36 -4.69 -8.47
C PRO A 189 -11.84 -5.37 -7.20
N LEU A 190 -12.75 -5.71 -6.30
CA LEU A 190 -12.52 -6.59 -5.16
C LEU A 190 -13.50 -7.75 -5.19
N PHE A 191 -13.10 -8.87 -4.60
CA PHE A 191 -13.83 -10.13 -4.67
C PHE A 191 -14.23 -10.59 -3.27
N ASP A 192 -15.21 -11.49 -3.18
CA ASP A 192 -15.66 -12.04 -1.88
C ASP A 192 -14.68 -13.05 -1.29
N SER A 193 -13.78 -13.61 -2.11
CA SER A 193 -12.69 -14.48 -1.66
C SER A 193 -11.39 -13.70 -1.49
N LEU A 194 -10.72 -13.99 -0.38
CA LEU A 194 -9.37 -13.49 -0.06
C LEU A 194 -8.36 -13.96 -1.10
N GLU A 195 -8.42 -15.24 -1.46
CA GLU A 195 -7.60 -15.92 -2.45
C GLU A 195 -7.88 -15.40 -3.85
N GLU A 196 -9.14 -15.23 -4.25
CA GLU A 196 -9.51 -14.67 -5.56
C GLU A 196 -8.98 -13.24 -5.72
N THR A 197 -9.09 -12.43 -4.66
CA THR A 197 -8.49 -11.09 -4.64
C THR A 197 -6.97 -11.16 -4.79
N ALA A 198 -6.30 -12.03 -4.03
CA ALA A 198 -4.86 -12.20 -4.11
C ALA A 198 -4.41 -12.65 -5.50
N ASP A 199 -5.05 -13.66 -6.06
CA ASP A 199 -4.75 -14.23 -7.37
C ASP A 199 -5.01 -13.24 -8.50
N PHE A 200 -6.10 -12.47 -8.43
CA PHE A 200 -6.41 -11.44 -9.43
C PHE A 200 -5.26 -10.44 -9.57
N TYR A 201 -4.76 -9.90 -8.45
CA TYR A 201 -3.67 -8.94 -8.48
C TYR A 201 -2.32 -9.61 -8.74
N TRP A 202 -1.97 -10.67 -8.01
CA TRP A 202 -0.66 -11.31 -8.07
C TRP A 202 -0.30 -11.86 -9.45
N SER A 203 -1.29 -12.36 -10.19
CA SER A 203 -1.12 -12.86 -11.56
C SER A 203 -0.87 -11.75 -12.59
N ARG A 204 -1.26 -10.50 -12.29
CA ARG A 204 -1.18 -9.35 -13.20
C ARG A 204 -0.01 -8.42 -12.91
N ILE A 205 0.58 -8.47 -11.72
CA ILE A 205 1.79 -7.69 -11.43
C ILE A 205 2.94 -8.23 -12.29
N HIS A 206 3.69 -7.32 -12.92
CA HIS A 206 4.80 -7.65 -13.81
C HIS A 206 5.74 -8.70 -13.16
N PRO A 207 5.96 -9.86 -13.79
CA PRO A 207 6.57 -11.02 -13.16
C PRO A 207 8.02 -10.75 -12.72
N ASP A 208 8.76 -9.95 -13.49
CA ASP A 208 10.15 -9.63 -13.15
C ASP A 208 10.26 -8.71 -11.95
N ASN A 209 9.23 -7.89 -11.67
CA ASN A 209 9.31 -6.82 -10.70
C ASN A 209 8.50 -7.09 -9.43
N LYS A 210 7.52 -8.01 -9.45
CA LYS A 210 6.75 -8.37 -8.25
C LYS A 210 7.64 -9.00 -7.18
N ILE A 211 7.45 -8.59 -5.93
CA ILE A 211 8.24 -9.10 -4.79
C ILE A 211 7.35 -9.76 -3.75
N ALA A 212 6.37 -9.03 -3.23
CA ALA A 212 5.43 -9.55 -2.27
C ALA A 212 4.07 -8.86 -2.37
N LEU A 213 3.02 -9.58 -2.01
CA LEU A 213 1.65 -9.08 -1.92
C LEU A 213 1.02 -9.58 -0.61
N ALA A 214 0.26 -8.72 0.05
CA ALA A 214 -0.55 -9.03 1.20
C ALA A 214 -1.99 -8.59 0.93
N VAL A 215 -2.94 -9.49 1.15
CA VAL A 215 -4.37 -9.17 1.22
C VAL A 215 -4.84 -9.35 2.65
N LYS A 216 -5.54 -8.36 3.18
CA LYS A 216 -6.14 -8.38 4.50
C LYS A 216 -7.64 -8.19 4.38
N PHE A 217 -8.39 -9.14 4.92
CA PHE A 217 -9.83 -9.05 5.08
C PHE A 217 -10.14 -8.77 6.55
N ILE A 218 -11.14 -7.93 6.79
CA ILE A 218 -11.62 -7.55 8.12
C ILE A 218 -13.13 -7.75 8.12
N ASP A 219 -13.62 -8.72 8.87
CA ASP A 219 -15.05 -9.02 8.94
C ASP A 219 -15.82 -7.82 9.51
N THR A 220 -16.92 -7.42 8.86
CA THR A 220 -17.66 -6.19 9.20
C THR A 220 -18.49 -6.30 10.47
N GLN A 221 -18.64 -7.50 11.05
CA GLN A 221 -19.42 -7.71 12.26
C GLN A 221 -18.55 -8.05 13.47
N SER A 222 -17.59 -8.97 13.29
CA SER A 222 -16.75 -9.54 14.34
C SER A 222 -15.37 -8.86 14.46
N GLU A 223 -14.98 -8.05 13.46
CA GLU A 223 -13.65 -7.47 13.32
C GLU A 223 -12.51 -8.52 13.23
N GLU A 224 -12.85 -9.78 12.95
CA GLU A 224 -11.85 -10.83 12.71
C GLU A 224 -11.02 -10.52 11.46
N ILE A 225 -9.72 -10.81 11.54
CA ILE A 225 -8.74 -10.49 10.51
C ILE A 225 -8.23 -11.77 9.86
N SER A 226 -8.40 -11.84 8.54
CA SER A 226 -7.82 -12.85 7.68
C SER A 226 -6.74 -12.23 6.81
N LEU A 227 -5.61 -12.91 6.66
CA LEU A 227 -4.43 -12.44 5.93
C LEU A 227 -3.95 -13.52 4.96
N PHE A 228 -3.62 -13.10 3.74
CA PHE A 228 -3.03 -13.95 2.72
C PHE A 228 -1.78 -13.28 2.16
N ILE A 229 -0.66 -13.99 2.09
CA ILE A 229 0.63 -13.42 1.69
C ILE A 229 1.24 -14.22 0.54
N CYS A 230 1.59 -13.52 -0.53
CA CYS A 230 2.40 -14.07 -1.62
C CYS A 230 3.82 -13.47 -1.53
N ASN A 231 4.85 -14.31 -1.43
CA ASN A 231 6.24 -13.88 -1.51
C ASN A 231 6.89 -14.53 -2.73
N LYS A 232 7.46 -13.75 -3.66
CA LYS A 232 8.13 -14.30 -4.85
C LYS A 232 9.27 -15.25 -4.48
N ASN A 233 10.00 -14.95 -3.42
CA ASN A 233 11.16 -15.72 -2.98
C ASN A 233 10.80 -16.95 -2.14
N GLU A 234 9.54 -17.11 -1.70
CA GLU A 234 9.13 -18.17 -0.76
C GLU A 234 7.89 -18.97 -1.19
N GLY A 235 7.21 -18.56 -2.26
CA GLY A 235 5.90 -19.11 -2.64
C GLY A 235 4.72 -18.41 -1.94
N ILE A 236 3.53 -19.00 -2.08
CA ILE A 236 2.28 -18.52 -1.47
C ILE A 236 2.16 -19.13 -0.06
N ARG A 237 1.83 -18.33 0.96
CA ARG A 237 1.71 -18.75 2.36
C ARG A 237 0.50 -18.15 3.08
#